data_AF-A0A1E4UVC6-F1
#
_entry.id   AF-A0A1E4UVC6-F1
#
_cell.length_a   1.000
_cell.length_b   1.000
_cell.length_c   1.000
_cell.angle_alpha   90.00
_cell.angle_beta   90.00
_cell.angle_gamma   90.00
#
_symmetry.space_group_name_H-M   'P 1'
#
loop_
_entity.id
_entity.type
_entity.pdbx_description
1 polymer ?
#
loop_
_entity_poly.entity_id
_entity_poly.type
_entity_poly.pdbx_seq_one_letter_code
_entity_poly.pdbx_strand_id
1 'polypeptide(L)'
;MLFLFWAMPVGAMVFEPEKCPEPDPEGKAYLSLGETVLRIPLRTLSITHKPRQDWPLPTPPDASQPLGCSGNPLAQQSLIINFSFSAWLRDRKQPSTSPLREIRLIWARRDFYGRFQSDSYDPSCDRLTRHMALANGLLGCLPDKNPERPDRDQVGTYRAAPHIYAMPFGQTFIMECWPDIPRGAVCKVGYKVLPTVNLVYRFTPERIPLEEVIEIDKMLRKQIEQAVVTDYKWQDDKADQEDQK
;
A
#
# COMPACT_ATOMS: atom_id res chain seq x y z
N MET A 1 1.52 38.89 22.43
CA MET A 1 0.78 37.61 22.41
C MET A 1 1.63 36.63 21.60
N LEU A 2 2.55 35.90 22.25
CA LEU A 2 3.42 34.93 21.57
C LEU A 2 2.65 33.61 21.42
N PHE A 3 2.40 33.19 20.19
CA PHE A 3 1.94 31.84 19.89
C PHE A 3 3.14 30.88 19.95
N LEU A 4 3.17 30.06 21.00
CA LEU A 4 4.07 28.91 21.11
C LEU A 4 3.58 27.82 20.15
N PHE A 5 4.19 27.74 18.97
CA PHE A 5 4.12 26.54 18.14
C PHE A 5 4.95 25.43 18.80
N TRP A 6 4.28 24.51 19.49
CA TRP A 6 4.90 23.25 19.88
C TRP A 6 5.07 22.37 18.64
N ALA A 7 6.24 22.47 18.01
CA ALA A 7 6.72 21.44 17.11
C ALA A 7 7.03 20.19 17.95
N MET A 8 6.08 19.27 18.05
CA MET A 8 6.41 17.92 18.53
C MET A 8 7.32 17.24 17.49
N PRO A 9 8.40 16.59 17.92
CA PRO A 9 9.28 15.86 17.02
C PRO A 9 8.49 14.75 16.30
N VAL A 10 8.90 14.44 15.07
CA VAL A 10 8.50 13.23 14.35
C VAL A 10 9.05 12.04 15.14
N GLY A 11 8.30 11.62 16.16
CA GLY A 11 8.65 10.50 17.04
C GLY A 11 7.95 9.25 16.55
N ALA A 12 8.67 8.12 16.56
CA ALA A 12 8.06 6.81 16.42
C ALA A 12 6.99 6.65 17.51
N MET A 13 5.72 6.50 17.11
CA MET A 13 4.66 6.18 18.05
C MET A 13 4.90 4.77 18.60
N VAL A 14 4.99 4.63 19.92
CA VAL A 14 4.99 3.32 20.59
C VAL A 14 3.56 3.01 20.97
N PHE A 15 3.00 1.94 20.40
CA PHE A 15 1.68 1.45 20.76
C PHE A 15 1.78 0.36 21.82
N GLU A 16 0.99 0.54 22.85
CA GLU A 16 0.89 -0.31 24.04
C GLU A 16 -0.53 -0.91 24.06
N PRO A 17 -0.76 -2.08 23.46
CA PRO A 17 -2.10 -2.68 23.33
C PRO A 17 -2.79 -2.86 24.69
N GLU A 18 -2.02 -3.12 25.75
CA GLU A 18 -2.50 -3.26 27.13
C GLU A 18 -3.17 -2.01 27.71
N LYS A 19 -3.00 -0.84 27.08
CA LYS A 19 -3.69 0.39 27.48
C LYS A 19 -5.08 0.53 26.84
N CYS A 20 -5.43 -0.33 25.88
CA CYS A 20 -6.77 -0.35 25.29
C CYS A 20 -7.78 -1.02 26.23
N PRO A 21 -9.03 -0.53 26.33
CA PRO A 21 -10.08 -1.19 27.10
C PRO A 21 -10.32 -2.64 26.65
N GLU A 22 -10.26 -2.86 25.33
CA GLU A 22 -10.35 -4.16 24.70
C GLU A 22 -9.10 -4.37 23.83
N PRO A 23 -8.03 -4.94 24.40
CA PRO A 23 -6.81 -5.20 23.65
C PRO A 23 -7.06 -6.25 22.57
N ASP A 24 -6.52 -6.01 21.39
CA ASP A 24 -6.48 -7.04 20.35
C ASP A 24 -5.69 -8.26 20.85
N PRO A 25 -6.21 -9.50 20.72
CA PRO A 25 -5.53 -10.70 21.23
C PRO A 25 -4.17 -10.97 20.57
N GLU A 26 -3.94 -10.47 19.36
CA GLU A 26 -2.66 -10.56 18.66
C GLU A 26 -1.77 -9.32 18.91
N GLY A 27 -2.22 -8.39 19.75
CA GLY A 27 -1.54 -7.14 20.07
C GLY A 27 -1.35 -6.23 18.85
N LYS A 28 -2.30 -6.29 17.90
CA LYS A 28 -2.39 -5.39 16.74
C LYS A 28 -3.07 -4.09 17.13
N ALA A 29 -2.80 -3.04 16.36
CA ALA A 29 -3.47 -1.76 16.49
C ALA A 29 -4.45 -1.53 15.35
N TYR A 30 -5.41 -0.67 15.61
CA TYR A 30 -6.36 -0.17 14.62
C TYR A 30 -5.79 1.10 14.00
N LEU A 31 -5.60 1.09 12.68
CA LEU A 31 -5.14 2.21 11.88
C LEU A 31 -6.22 2.54 10.86
N SER A 32 -6.57 3.81 10.71
CA SER A 32 -7.51 4.24 9.67
C SER A 32 -6.80 4.93 8.51
N LEU A 33 -7.14 4.50 7.29
CA LEU A 33 -6.86 5.20 6.04
C LEU A 33 -8.20 5.77 5.57
N GLY A 34 -8.49 7.00 5.99
CA GLY A 34 -9.83 7.58 5.91
C GLY A 34 -10.86 6.70 6.60
N GLU A 35 -11.84 6.19 5.84
CA GLU A 35 -12.94 5.36 6.35
C GLU A 35 -12.56 3.89 6.49
N THR A 36 -11.48 3.45 5.83
CA THR A 36 -11.02 2.06 5.90
C THR A 36 -10.19 1.87 7.16
N VAL A 37 -10.61 0.97 8.04
CA VAL A 37 -9.84 0.58 9.23
C VAL A 37 -9.11 -0.74 8.99
N LEU A 38 -7.82 -0.75 9.31
CA LEU A 38 -6.92 -1.88 9.22
C LEU A 38 -6.43 -2.26 10.62
N ARG A 39 -6.35 -3.57 10.88
CA ARG A 39 -5.80 -4.15 12.10
C ARG A 39 -4.40 -4.69 11.84
N ILE A 40 -3.37 -3.98 12.30
CA ILE A 40 -1.98 -4.20 11.89
C ILE A 40 -0.99 -4.16 13.07
N PRO A 41 0.14 -4.88 13.00
CA PRO A 41 1.16 -4.84 14.04
C PRO A 41 1.96 -3.52 14.02
N LEU A 42 1.86 -2.66 15.04
CA LEU A 42 2.50 -1.32 15.00
C LEU A 42 4.03 -1.27 15.16
N ARG A 43 4.70 -2.34 15.61
CA ARG A 43 6.18 -2.41 15.73
C ARG A 43 6.93 -2.22 14.40
N THR A 44 6.18 -2.07 13.33
CA THR A 44 6.60 -2.35 11.98
C THR A 44 6.28 -1.20 11.02
N LEU A 45 5.65 -0.13 11.53
CA LEU A 45 5.22 1.00 10.73
C LEU A 45 6.14 2.19 10.94
N SER A 46 6.52 2.82 9.84
CA SER A 46 7.11 4.15 9.88
C SER A 46 5.99 5.16 9.65
N ILE A 47 5.47 5.72 10.75
CA ILE A 47 4.48 6.79 10.71
C ILE A 47 5.24 8.10 10.49
N THR A 48 5.38 8.47 9.22
CA THR A 48 6.25 9.58 8.83
C THR A 48 5.52 10.93 8.77
N HIS A 49 4.18 10.93 8.69
CA HIS A 49 3.41 12.14 8.44
C HIS A 49 2.13 12.13 9.27
N LYS A 50 1.84 13.24 9.98
CA LYS A 50 0.48 13.47 10.48
C LYS A 50 -0.45 13.66 9.28
N PRO A 51 -1.74 13.24 9.37
CA PRO A 51 -2.74 13.65 8.40
C PRO A 51 -2.70 15.18 8.21
N ARG A 52 -2.94 15.66 7.00
CA ARG A 52 -3.11 17.09 6.77
C ARG A 52 -4.30 17.59 7.61
N GLN A 53 -4.18 18.77 8.21
CA GLN A 53 -5.18 19.33 9.12
C GLN A 53 -6.56 19.53 8.47
N ASP A 54 -6.61 19.74 7.16
CA ASP A 54 -7.81 19.98 6.36
C ASP A 54 -8.50 18.69 5.88
N TRP A 55 -8.04 17.53 6.35
CA TRP A 55 -8.56 16.26 5.87
C TRP A 55 -9.77 15.79 6.67
N PRO A 56 -10.92 15.52 6.03
CA PRO A 56 -12.08 14.96 6.71
C PRO A 56 -11.79 13.50 7.07
N LEU A 57 -11.35 13.27 8.30
CA LEU A 57 -11.28 11.95 8.90
C LEU A 57 -12.60 11.69 9.63
N PRO A 58 -13.19 10.50 9.51
CA PRO A 58 -14.39 10.18 10.27
C PRO A 58 -14.13 10.28 11.78
N THR A 59 -15.14 10.69 12.53
CA THR A 59 -15.07 10.79 13.98
C THR A 59 -14.97 9.38 14.60
N PRO A 60 -13.94 9.09 15.41
CA PRO A 60 -13.78 7.78 16.02
C PRO A 60 -14.88 7.52 17.06
N PRO A 61 -15.26 6.25 17.31
CA PRO A 61 -16.30 5.88 18.27
C PRO A 61 -16.10 6.44 19.69
N ASP A 62 -14.84 6.49 20.12
CA ASP A 62 -14.44 6.90 21.47
C ASP A 62 -13.04 7.52 21.44
N ALA A 63 -12.99 8.83 21.18
CA ALA A 63 -11.75 9.60 21.16
C ALA A 63 -11.00 9.64 22.50
N SER A 64 -11.61 9.17 23.61
CA SER A 64 -10.95 9.10 24.92
C SER A 64 -9.98 7.92 25.04
N GLN A 65 -10.11 6.90 24.18
CA GLN A 65 -9.17 5.78 24.16
C GLN A 65 -7.81 6.19 23.62
N PRO A 66 -6.73 5.50 24.00
CA PRO A 66 -5.42 5.69 23.38
C PRO A 66 -5.47 5.48 21.86
N LEU A 67 -4.67 6.25 21.12
CA LEU A 67 -4.53 6.08 19.67
C LEU A 67 -4.08 4.64 19.34
N GLY A 68 -4.73 4.05 18.34
CA GLY A 68 -4.48 2.67 17.92
C GLY A 68 -5.40 1.64 18.57
N CYS A 69 -6.22 2.03 19.54
CA CYS A 69 -7.28 1.18 20.08
C CYS A 69 -8.49 1.13 19.14
N SER A 70 -9.36 0.14 19.33
CA SER A 70 -10.56 -0.06 18.50
C SER A 70 -11.48 1.16 18.51
N GLY A 71 -11.64 1.84 19.65
CA GLY A 71 -12.45 3.06 19.76
C GLY A 71 -11.77 4.33 19.27
N ASN A 72 -10.44 4.34 19.07
CA ASN A 72 -9.67 5.49 18.61
C ASN A 72 -8.53 5.09 17.65
N PRO A 73 -8.85 4.69 16.41
CA PRO A 73 -7.87 4.22 15.45
C PRO A 73 -6.87 5.32 15.13
N LEU A 74 -5.62 4.91 14.91
CA LEU A 74 -4.59 5.84 14.46
C LEU A 74 -4.89 6.28 13.03
N ALA A 75 -5.36 7.52 12.85
CA ALA A 75 -5.67 8.02 11.53
C ALA A 75 -4.43 8.46 10.74
N GLN A 76 -4.37 8.02 9.48
CA GLN A 76 -3.27 8.27 8.55
C GLN A 76 -3.80 8.51 7.12
N GLN A 77 -3.07 9.28 6.32
CA GLN A 77 -3.37 9.42 4.88
C GLN A 77 -2.60 8.39 4.05
N SER A 78 -1.37 8.10 4.47
CA SER A 78 -0.53 7.12 3.82
C SER A 78 0.24 6.34 4.85
N LEU A 79 0.33 5.04 4.63
CA LEU A 79 1.13 4.14 5.43
C LEU A 79 2.30 3.64 4.58
N ILE A 80 3.53 3.79 5.08
CA ILE A 80 4.72 3.17 4.48
C ILE A 80 5.17 2.02 5.39
N ILE A 81 5.30 0.85 4.79
CA ILE A 81 5.60 -0.43 5.44
C ILE A 81 7.02 -0.81 5.00
N ASN A 82 7.97 -0.71 5.93
CA ASN A 82 9.41 -0.84 5.64
C ASN A 82 9.99 -2.23 5.99
N PHE A 83 9.17 -3.24 6.27
CA PHE A 83 9.59 -4.57 6.75
C PHE A 83 8.91 -5.70 5.96
N SER A 84 9.31 -6.95 6.22
CA SER A 84 8.80 -8.14 5.52
C SER A 84 7.31 -8.28 5.64
N PHE A 85 6.64 -8.14 4.50
CA PHE A 85 5.21 -8.34 4.36
C PHE A 85 4.73 -9.71 4.85
N SER A 86 5.56 -10.77 4.78
CA SER A 86 5.21 -12.08 5.36
C SER A 86 5.00 -12.06 6.88
N ALA A 87 5.34 -10.96 7.57
CA ALA A 87 5.09 -10.76 8.99
C ALA A 87 3.75 -10.05 9.30
N TRP A 88 2.94 -9.64 8.31
CA TRP A 88 1.57 -9.15 8.57
C TRP A 88 0.65 -10.22 9.16
N LEU A 89 0.92 -11.50 8.86
CA LEU A 89 0.18 -12.67 9.33
C LEU A 89 0.92 -13.54 10.34
N ARG A 90 2.20 -13.25 10.65
CA ARG A 90 3.01 -14.12 11.53
C ARG A 90 3.26 -13.50 12.90
N ASP A 91 3.36 -14.40 13.87
CA ASP A 91 3.68 -14.17 15.28
C ASP A 91 4.93 -13.27 15.45
N ARG A 92 4.94 -12.45 16.51
CA ARG A 92 5.87 -11.33 16.82
C ARG A 92 7.37 -11.70 16.86
N LYS A 93 7.75 -12.97 16.68
CA LYS A 93 9.07 -13.53 17.05
C LYS A 93 10.01 -13.87 15.89
N GLN A 94 9.63 -13.71 14.61
CA GLN A 94 10.53 -14.05 13.48
C GLN A 94 11.18 -12.82 12.83
N PRO A 95 12.50 -12.85 12.55
CA PRO A 95 13.17 -11.79 11.80
C PRO A 95 12.67 -11.73 10.36
N SER A 96 12.52 -10.52 9.85
CA SER A 96 11.76 -10.22 8.64
C SER A 96 12.70 -9.59 7.59
N THR A 97 13.05 -10.33 6.53
CA THR A 97 13.60 -9.74 5.30
C THR A 97 12.47 -9.69 4.27
N SER A 98 12.03 -8.50 3.87
CA SER A 98 11.12 -8.38 2.72
C SER A 98 11.94 -8.44 1.45
N PRO A 99 11.51 -9.19 0.43
CA PRO A 99 12.08 -9.04 -0.90
C PRO A 99 11.60 -7.72 -1.55
N LEU A 100 10.51 -7.12 -1.06
CA LEU A 100 10.00 -5.81 -1.49
C LEU A 100 10.84 -4.68 -0.87
N ARG A 101 11.08 -3.61 -1.64
CA ARG A 101 11.77 -2.41 -1.17
C ARG A 101 10.85 -1.46 -0.40
N GLU A 102 9.60 -1.39 -0.82
CA GLU A 102 8.61 -0.48 -0.26
C GLU A 102 7.22 -1.05 -0.52
N ILE A 103 6.35 -0.92 0.48
CA ILE A 103 4.92 -1.09 0.32
C ILE A 103 4.26 0.13 0.93
N ARG A 104 3.35 0.73 0.19
CA ARG A 104 2.65 1.95 0.57
C ARG A 104 1.16 1.78 0.35
N LEU A 105 0.38 2.03 1.40
CA LEU A 105 -1.07 2.18 1.29
C LEU A 105 -1.41 3.66 1.36
N ILE A 106 -2.24 4.13 0.44
CA ILE A 106 -2.57 5.56 0.32
C ILE A 106 -4.07 5.69 0.22
N TRP A 107 -4.69 6.41 1.15
CA TRP A 107 -6.08 6.77 1.00
C TRP A 107 -6.27 7.67 -0.22
N ALA A 108 -7.20 7.32 -1.10
CA ALA A 108 -7.78 8.24 -2.07
C ALA A 108 -9.15 7.72 -2.54
N ARG A 109 -10.18 8.56 -2.40
CA ARG A 109 -11.51 8.29 -2.99
C ARG A 109 -11.47 8.27 -4.51
N ARG A 110 -10.73 9.20 -5.13
CA ARG A 110 -10.57 9.27 -6.60
C ARG A 110 -9.66 8.15 -7.11
N ASP A 111 -9.96 7.65 -8.31
CA ASP A 111 -9.14 6.66 -9.02
C ASP A 111 -7.88 7.32 -9.63
N PHE A 112 -7.01 7.87 -8.79
CA PHE A 112 -5.84 8.57 -9.30
C PHE A 112 -4.78 7.59 -9.86
N TYR A 113 -4.58 6.43 -9.22
CA TYR A 113 -3.47 5.53 -9.56
C TYR A 113 -3.79 4.50 -10.64
N GLY A 114 -5.01 3.95 -10.67
CA GLY A 114 -5.42 2.93 -11.63
C GLY A 114 -5.57 3.45 -13.06
N ARG A 115 -6.22 4.62 -13.22
CA ARG A 115 -6.40 5.23 -14.54
C ARG A 115 -5.09 5.78 -15.10
N PHE A 116 -4.32 6.50 -14.29
CA PHE A 116 -3.06 7.11 -14.74
C PHE A 116 -2.08 6.08 -15.31
N GLN A 117 -1.94 4.91 -14.69
CA GLN A 117 -1.06 3.85 -15.21
C GLN A 117 -1.62 3.16 -16.45
N SER A 118 -2.93 2.95 -16.53
CA SER A 118 -3.55 2.39 -17.74
C SER A 118 -3.38 3.34 -18.93
N ASP A 119 -3.62 4.62 -18.71
CA ASP A 119 -3.53 5.67 -19.74
C ASP A 119 -2.08 5.92 -20.19
N SER A 120 -1.09 5.59 -19.35
CA SER A 120 0.34 5.72 -19.69
C SER A 120 0.94 4.49 -20.38
N TYR A 121 0.35 3.30 -20.24
CA TYR A 121 0.92 2.05 -20.76
C TYR A 121 0.98 2.04 -22.29
N ASP A 122 -0.16 2.14 -22.97
CA ASP A 122 -0.21 1.96 -24.42
C ASP A 122 0.67 3.00 -25.15
N PRO A 123 0.63 4.31 -24.83
CA PRO A 123 1.53 5.29 -25.44
C PRO A 123 3.01 5.06 -25.15
N SER A 124 3.33 4.48 -23.98
CA SER A 124 4.72 4.12 -23.66
C SER A 124 5.17 2.89 -24.43
N CYS A 125 4.29 1.89 -24.57
CA CYS A 125 4.57 0.68 -25.31
C CYS A 125 4.73 0.94 -26.82
N ASP A 126 3.89 1.80 -27.41
CA ASP A 126 3.95 2.17 -28.83
C ASP A 126 5.30 2.80 -29.24
N ARG A 127 6.01 3.41 -28.29
CA ARG A 127 7.33 4.03 -28.51
C ARG A 127 8.50 3.04 -28.39
N LEU A 128 8.24 1.85 -27.89
CA LEU A 128 9.25 0.85 -27.59
C LEU A 128 9.25 -0.24 -28.65
N THR A 129 10.43 -0.54 -29.18
CA THR A 129 10.63 -1.45 -30.31
C THR A 129 10.65 -2.91 -29.87
N ARG A 130 11.11 -3.18 -28.65
CA ARG A 130 11.29 -4.54 -28.15
C ARG A 130 10.10 -4.97 -27.30
N HIS A 131 9.50 -6.09 -27.70
CA HIS A 131 8.42 -6.75 -26.97
C HIS A 131 8.92 -8.09 -26.43
N MET A 132 8.56 -8.43 -25.19
CA MET A 132 8.83 -9.74 -24.60
C MET A 132 7.57 -10.31 -23.96
N ALA A 133 7.41 -11.63 -24.05
CA ALA A 133 6.44 -12.36 -23.25
C ALA A 133 7.19 -13.15 -22.17
N LEU A 134 6.71 -13.09 -20.93
CA LEU A 134 7.23 -13.87 -19.81
C LEU A 134 6.37 -15.11 -19.58
N ALA A 135 6.94 -16.12 -18.91
CA ALA A 135 6.27 -17.40 -18.66
C ALA A 135 4.97 -17.27 -17.84
N ASN A 136 4.84 -16.23 -17.01
CA ASN A 136 3.65 -15.94 -16.22
C ASN A 136 2.57 -15.15 -17.01
N GLY A 137 2.75 -14.97 -18.32
CA GLY A 137 1.80 -14.27 -19.19
C GLY A 137 1.93 -12.74 -19.17
N LEU A 138 2.94 -12.18 -18.51
CA LEU A 138 3.26 -10.77 -18.64
C LEU A 138 3.82 -10.45 -20.03
N LEU A 139 3.39 -9.32 -20.59
CA LEU A 139 3.88 -8.75 -21.84
C LEU A 139 4.64 -7.47 -21.51
N GLY A 140 5.94 -7.48 -21.76
CA GLY A 140 6.82 -6.33 -21.58
C GLY A 140 7.04 -5.56 -22.89
N CYS A 141 7.05 -4.23 -22.79
CA CYS A 141 7.53 -3.32 -23.82
C CYS A 141 8.78 -2.62 -23.28
N LEU A 142 9.89 -2.72 -24.01
CA LEU A 142 11.24 -2.39 -23.55
C LEU A 142 12.02 -1.61 -24.61
N PRO A 143 13.00 -0.78 -24.21
CA PRO A 143 13.93 -0.20 -25.16
C PRO A 143 14.77 -1.30 -25.82
N ASP A 144 15.38 -0.94 -26.95
CA ASP A 144 16.40 -1.75 -27.58
C ASP A 144 17.55 -2.05 -26.61
N LYS A 145 18.16 -3.22 -26.77
CA LYS A 145 19.30 -3.61 -25.95
C LYS A 145 20.45 -2.63 -26.16
N ASN A 146 20.99 -2.12 -25.07
CA ASN A 146 22.23 -1.37 -25.08
C ASN A 146 23.34 -2.28 -24.52
N PRO A 147 24.30 -2.75 -25.34
CA PRO A 147 25.39 -3.61 -24.88
C PRO A 147 26.25 -2.99 -23.77
N GLU A 148 26.32 -1.66 -23.69
CA GLU A 148 27.05 -0.94 -22.64
C GLU A 148 26.28 -0.88 -21.31
N ARG A 149 24.99 -1.24 -21.33
CA ARG A 149 24.08 -1.19 -20.17
C ARG A 149 23.17 -2.42 -20.12
N PRO A 150 23.75 -3.63 -19.94
CA PRO A 150 22.98 -4.88 -19.88
C PRO A 150 22.04 -4.93 -18.67
N ASP A 151 22.32 -4.12 -17.64
CA ASP A 151 21.50 -3.93 -16.45
C ASP A 151 20.11 -3.33 -16.76
N ARG A 152 19.87 -2.91 -18.00
CA ARG A 152 18.61 -2.35 -18.49
C ARG A 152 17.73 -3.33 -19.26
N ASP A 153 18.11 -4.60 -19.34
CA ASP A 153 17.32 -5.61 -20.05
C ASP A 153 15.92 -5.84 -19.45
N GLN A 154 15.70 -5.40 -18.21
CA GLN A 154 14.45 -5.45 -17.45
C GLN A 154 13.77 -4.07 -17.27
N VAL A 155 14.35 -3.00 -17.84
CA VAL A 155 13.76 -1.66 -17.81
C VAL A 155 12.70 -1.58 -18.89
N GLY A 156 11.50 -1.13 -18.52
CA GLY A 156 10.36 -1.08 -19.43
C GLY A 156 9.04 -1.14 -18.68
N THR A 157 7.96 -1.33 -19.43
CA THR A 157 6.61 -1.44 -18.86
C THR A 157 6.02 -2.78 -19.21
N TYR A 158 5.46 -3.46 -18.21
CA TYR A 158 4.90 -4.79 -18.32
C TYR A 158 3.41 -4.74 -18.02
N ARG A 159 2.61 -5.52 -18.76
CA ARG A 159 1.18 -5.72 -18.47
C ARG A 159 0.83 -7.20 -18.42
N ALA A 160 -0.15 -7.55 -17.60
CA ALA A 160 -0.83 -8.84 -17.74
C ALA A 160 -2.04 -8.67 -18.67
N ALA A 161 -2.30 -9.66 -19.51
CA ALA A 161 -3.59 -9.72 -20.19
C ALA A 161 -4.71 -9.98 -19.14
N PRO A 162 -5.90 -9.34 -19.23
CA PRO A 162 -6.93 -9.45 -18.20
C PRO A 162 -7.40 -10.88 -17.90
N HIS A 163 -7.37 -11.77 -18.90
CA HIS A 163 -7.73 -13.19 -18.72
C HIS A 163 -6.66 -14.01 -17.99
N ILE A 164 -5.41 -13.54 -17.94
CA ILE A 164 -4.32 -14.14 -17.16
C ILE A 164 -4.39 -13.60 -15.73
N TYR A 165 -4.48 -12.27 -15.60
CA TYR A 165 -4.52 -11.62 -14.31
C TYR A 165 -5.17 -10.25 -14.39
N ALA A 166 -6.12 -10.00 -13.49
CA ALA A 166 -6.75 -8.72 -13.28
C ALA A 166 -6.62 -8.30 -11.81
N MET A 167 -6.41 -7.01 -11.59
CA MET A 167 -6.41 -6.41 -10.26
C MET A 167 -7.85 -6.11 -9.81
N PRO A 168 -8.08 -5.78 -8.52
CA PRO A 168 -9.40 -5.37 -8.04
C PRO A 168 -10.04 -4.29 -8.91
N PHE A 169 -11.38 -4.25 -8.92
CA PHE A 169 -12.16 -3.30 -9.72
C PHE A 169 -11.92 -3.40 -11.24
N GLY A 170 -11.48 -4.57 -11.73
CA GLY A 170 -11.25 -4.84 -13.15
C GLY A 170 -10.06 -4.09 -13.75
N GLN A 171 -9.15 -3.57 -12.91
CA GLN A 171 -7.97 -2.83 -13.38
C GLN A 171 -6.95 -3.77 -14.04
N THR A 172 -6.31 -3.31 -15.12
CA THR A 172 -5.22 -4.02 -15.79
C THR A 172 -3.96 -3.98 -14.95
N PHE A 173 -3.36 -5.14 -14.67
CA PHE A 173 -2.07 -5.20 -13.97
C PHE A 173 -0.97 -4.59 -14.82
N ILE A 174 -0.38 -3.48 -14.34
CA ILE A 174 0.69 -2.76 -15.01
C ILE A 174 1.85 -2.57 -14.03
N MET A 175 3.05 -2.82 -14.53
CA MET A 175 4.29 -2.70 -13.78
C MET A 175 5.29 -1.87 -14.57
N GLU A 176 5.82 -0.83 -13.95
CA GLU A 176 6.82 0.05 -14.53
C GLU A 176 8.18 -0.24 -13.89
N CYS A 177 9.19 -0.53 -14.71
CA CYS A 177 10.56 -0.77 -14.27
C CYS A 177 11.48 0.30 -14.85
N TRP A 178 12.27 0.96 -14.00
CA TRP A 178 13.24 1.98 -14.40
C TRP A 178 14.64 1.67 -13.87
N PRO A 179 15.70 2.28 -14.45
CA PRO A 179 17.06 2.08 -13.97
C PRO A 179 17.21 2.57 -12.52
N ASP A 180 17.80 1.75 -11.67
CA ASP A 180 18.18 2.06 -10.28
C ASP A 180 19.69 1.91 -10.13
N ILE A 181 20.46 2.87 -10.60
CA ILE A 181 21.93 2.78 -10.64
C ILE A 181 22.48 2.82 -9.20
N PRO A 182 23.34 1.87 -8.77
CA PRO A 182 24.01 0.81 -9.55
C PRO A 182 23.34 -0.59 -9.48
N ARG A 183 22.15 -0.72 -8.91
CA ARG A 183 21.45 -1.97 -8.56
C ARG A 183 20.53 -2.52 -9.68
N GLY A 184 20.81 -2.17 -10.94
CA GLY A 184 20.05 -2.63 -12.10
C GLY A 184 18.72 -1.92 -12.27
N ALA A 185 17.60 -2.63 -12.10
CA ALA A 185 16.26 -2.09 -12.27
C ALA A 185 15.48 -2.08 -10.95
N VAL A 186 14.63 -1.08 -10.77
CA VAL A 186 13.58 -1.08 -9.75
C VAL A 186 12.22 -1.01 -10.44
N CYS A 187 11.35 -1.91 -10.04
CA CYS A 187 10.00 -2.02 -10.55
C CYS A 187 9.00 -1.49 -9.54
N LYS A 188 7.89 -0.96 -10.04
CA LYS A 188 6.77 -0.45 -9.26
C LYS A 188 5.46 -0.92 -9.86
N VAL A 189 4.54 -1.26 -8.98
CA VAL A 189 3.14 -1.51 -9.30
C VAL A 189 2.32 -0.58 -8.42
N GLY A 190 1.28 0.04 -8.98
CA GLY A 190 0.35 0.85 -8.22
C GLY A 190 -1.08 0.71 -8.71
N TYR A 191 -2.05 0.57 -7.81
CA TYR A 191 -3.45 0.45 -8.20
C TYR A 191 -4.38 0.66 -7.00
N LYS A 192 -5.68 0.75 -7.27
CA LYS A 192 -6.68 0.79 -6.20
C LYS A 192 -6.96 -0.62 -5.68
N VAL A 193 -6.63 -0.90 -4.42
CA VAL A 193 -6.78 -2.24 -3.78
C VAL A 193 -8.08 -2.36 -2.99
N LEU A 194 -8.58 -1.26 -2.43
CA LEU A 194 -9.88 -1.12 -1.76
C LEU A 194 -10.58 0.14 -2.29
N PRO A 195 -11.90 0.34 -2.08
CA PRO A 195 -12.63 1.46 -2.67
C PRO A 195 -11.99 2.84 -2.43
N THR A 196 -11.40 3.03 -1.24
CA THR A 196 -10.71 4.27 -0.85
C THR A 196 -9.22 4.10 -0.59
N VAL A 197 -8.61 2.95 -0.90
CA VAL A 197 -7.18 2.70 -0.64
C VAL A 197 -6.45 2.24 -1.89
N ASN A 198 -5.35 2.91 -2.21
CA ASN A 198 -4.40 2.52 -3.23
C ASN A 198 -3.25 1.75 -2.61
N LEU A 199 -2.80 0.70 -3.29
CA LEU A 199 -1.55 0.01 -3.02
C LEU A 199 -0.50 0.49 -4.01
N VAL A 200 0.69 0.80 -3.51
CA VAL A 200 1.90 0.97 -4.32
C VAL A 200 2.99 0.11 -3.69
N TYR A 201 3.66 -0.72 -4.47
CA TYR A 201 4.84 -1.43 -3.99
C TYR A 201 5.98 -1.36 -4.99
N ARG A 202 7.21 -1.50 -4.47
CA ARG A 202 8.44 -1.47 -5.24
C ARG A 202 9.31 -2.66 -4.92
N PHE A 203 10.04 -3.15 -5.92
CA PHE A 203 10.98 -4.27 -5.77
C PHE A 203 12.10 -4.19 -6.81
N THR A 204 13.13 -5.01 -6.66
CA THR A 204 14.17 -5.20 -7.69
C THR A 204 14.02 -6.59 -8.29
N PRO A 205 14.13 -6.74 -9.62
CA PRO A 205 14.05 -8.06 -10.26
C PRO A 205 15.11 -9.06 -9.80
N GLU A 206 16.26 -8.57 -9.29
CA GLU A 206 17.29 -9.38 -8.64
C GLU A 206 16.75 -10.15 -7.41
N ARG A 207 15.81 -9.56 -6.68
CA ARG A 207 15.22 -10.14 -5.46
C ARG A 207 13.87 -10.81 -5.69
N ILE A 208 13.11 -10.32 -6.66
CA ILE A 208 11.81 -10.87 -7.05
C ILE A 208 11.80 -10.95 -8.58
N PRO A 209 12.02 -12.14 -9.16
CA PRO A 209 11.88 -12.33 -10.59
C PRO A 209 10.54 -11.79 -11.10
N LEU A 210 10.53 -11.25 -12.32
CA LEU A 210 9.32 -10.66 -12.90
C LEU A 210 8.21 -11.70 -13.06
N GLU A 211 8.58 -12.97 -13.20
CA GLU A 211 7.69 -14.13 -13.27
C GLU A 211 6.91 -14.36 -11.95
N GLU A 212 7.47 -13.95 -10.81
CA GLU A 212 6.87 -14.17 -9.48
C GLU A 212 5.96 -13.01 -9.04
N VAL A 213 6.02 -11.86 -9.70
CA VAL A 213 5.36 -10.62 -9.22
C VAL A 213 3.84 -10.75 -9.08
N ILE A 214 3.18 -11.54 -9.94
CA ILE A 214 1.73 -11.76 -9.87
C ILE A 214 1.35 -12.51 -8.60
N GLU A 215 2.13 -13.53 -8.21
CA GLU A 215 1.86 -14.29 -6.99
C GLU A 215 2.16 -13.46 -5.74
N ILE A 216 3.21 -12.64 -5.78
CA ILE A 216 3.48 -11.63 -4.74
C ILE A 216 2.31 -10.66 -4.61
N ASP A 217 1.76 -10.17 -5.72
CA ASP A 217 0.60 -9.26 -5.70
C ASP A 217 -0.65 -9.92 -5.12
N LYS A 218 -0.98 -11.16 -5.52
CA LYS A 218 -2.09 -11.93 -4.94
C LYS A 218 -1.93 -12.09 -3.43
N MET A 219 -0.73 -12.42 -2.97
CA MET A 219 -0.41 -12.52 -1.55
C MET A 219 -0.56 -11.15 -0.86
N LEU A 220 -0.09 -10.06 -1.47
CA LEU A 220 -0.24 -8.69 -0.95
C LEU A 220 -1.71 -8.36 -0.71
N ARG A 221 -2.55 -8.58 -1.71
CA ARG A 221 -3.99 -8.32 -1.64
C ARG A 221 -4.68 -9.13 -0.54
N LYS A 222 -4.43 -10.44 -0.49
CA LYS A 222 -5.05 -11.31 0.51
C LYS A 222 -4.74 -10.84 1.94
N GLN A 223 -3.52 -10.39 2.20
CA GLN A 223 -3.14 -9.92 3.53
C GLN A 223 -3.74 -8.56 3.87
N ILE A 224 -3.85 -7.66 2.88
CA ILE A 224 -4.56 -6.38 3.06
C ILE A 224 -6.03 -6.65 3.37
N GLU A 225 -6.68 -7.52 2.60
CA GLU A 225 -8.08 -7.94 2.83
C GLU A 225 -8.27 -8.53 4.23
N GLN A 226 -7.37 -9.39 4.69
CA GLN A 226 -7.41 -9.96 6.04
C GLN A 226 -7.14 -8.95 7.16
N ALA A 227 -6.49 -7.83 6.86
CA ALA A 227 -6.26 -6.76 7.82
C ALA A 227 -7.45 -5.81 7.92
N VAL A 228 -8.36 -5.76 6.93
CA VAL A 228 -9.53 -4.88 6.96
C VAL A 228 -10.51 -5.30 8.05
N VAL A 229 -10.98 -4.32 8.82
CA VAL A 229 -12.07 -4.49 9.78
C VAL A 229 -13.39 -4.22 9.05
N THR A 230 -14.13 -5.27 8.70
CA THR A 230 -15.28 -5.20 7.77
C THR A 230 -16.52 -4.50 8.30
N ASP A 231 -16.63 -4.30 9.62
CA ASP A 231 -17.83 -3.77 10.28
C ASP A 231 -17.51 -2.66 11.28
N TYR A 232 -16.43 -1.92 11.02
CA TYR A 232 -16.04 -0.80 11.85
C TYR A 232 -17.15 0.26 11.87
N LYS A 233 -17.55 0.72 13.07
CA LYS A 233 -18.66 1.64 13.26
C LYS A 233 -18.14 3.04 13.56
N TRP A 234 -18.11 3.92 12.56
CA TRP A 234 -17.76 5.32 12.82
C TRP A 234 -18.88 6.00 13.61
N GLN A 235 -18.54 7.07 14.35
CA GLN A 235 -19.56 7.83 15.07
C GLN A 235 -20.51 8.54 14.10
N ASP A 236 -19.98 9.04 12.99
CA ASP A 236 -20.74 9.79 11.98
C ASP A 236 -21.74 8.91 11.20
N ASP A 237 -21.52 7.59 11.13
CA ASP A 237 -22.45 6.64 10.48
C ASP A 237 -23.81 6.53 11.21
N LYS A 238 -23.89 6.98 12.47
CA LYS A 238 -25.13 7.01 13.25
C LYS A 238 -25.97 8.27 13.00
N ALA A 239 -25.35 9.35 12.55
CA ALA A 239 -26.05 10.63 12.34
C ALA A 239 -27.03 10.56 11.17
N ASP A 240 -26.70 9.82 10.10
CA ASP A 240 -27.57 9.67 8.93
C ASP A 240 -28.76 8.69 9.15
N GLN A 241 -28.83 8.01 10.31
CA GLN A 241 -29.94 7.09 10.63
C GLN A 241 -31.02 7.71 11.53
N GLU A 242 -30.78 8.86 12.16
CA GLU A 242 -31.77 9.52 13.03
C GLU A 242 -32.71 10.48 12.27
N ASP A 243 -32.37 10.90 11.05
CA ASP A 243 -33.22 11.77 10.21
C ASP A 243 -34.22 10.99 9.31
N GLN A 244 -34.34 9.66 9.48
CA GLN A 244 -35.28 8.82 8.73
C GLN A 244 -36.44 8.25 9.57
N LYS A 245 -36.78 8.86 10.72
CA LYS A 245 -37.96 8.50 11.51
C LYS A 245 -39.03 9.58 11.52
#